data_AF-A0A317GE53-F1
#
_entry.id   AF-A0A317GE53-F1
#
_cell.length_a   1.000
_cell.length_b   1.000
_cell.length_c   1.000
_cell.angle_alpha   90.00
_cell.angle_beta   90.00
_cell.angle_gamma   90.00
#
_symmetry.space_group_name_H-M   'P 1'
#
loop_
_entity.id
_entity.type
_entity.pdbx_description
1 polymer ?
#
loop_
_entity_poly.entity_id
_entity_poly.type
_entity_poly.pdbx_seq_one_letter_code
_entity_poly.pdbx_strand_id
1 'polypeptide(L)'
;MLTDNFNVMLMGKPGTGKTSLALAMLDAVHKKNKTTMFVSTMAFSLLLKKSFNDKNAKFQVEKVSSAMKRADVLLLDDFGTEGGMNSSPVYD
;
A
#
# COMPACT_ATOMS: atom_id res chain seq x y z
N MET A 1 3.70 -12.71 -26.13
CA MET A 1 3.17 -11.68 -25.22
C MET A 1 3.13 -12.29 -23.83
N LEU A 2 3.58 -11.58 -22.80
CA LEU A 2 3.34 -12.00 -21.41
C LEU A 2 1.83 -11.87 -21.16
N THR A 3 1.16 -13.00 -20.97
CA THR A 3 -0.31 -13.08 -20.83
C THR A 3 -0.78 -13.10 -19.38
N ASP A 4 0.15 -13.22 -18.43
CA ASP A 4 -0.17 -13.41 -17.03
C ASP A 4 -0.01 -12.10 -16.24
N ASN A 5 -0.97 -11.85 -15.35
CA ASN A 5 -0.86 -10.77 -14.37
C ASN A 5 0.33 -11.06 -13.45
N PHE A 6 1.17 -10.04 -13.21
CA PHE A 6 2.32 -10.15 -12.32
C PHE A 6 2.37 -8.97 -11.36
N ASN A 7 2.97 -9.21 -10.20
CA ASN A 7 3.22 -8.18 -9.20
C ASN A 7 4.57 -7.51 -9.46
N VAL A 8 4.64 -6.21 -9.17
CA VAL A 8 5.87 -5.41 -9.28
C VAL A 8 6.26 -4.93 -7.90
N MET A 9 7.55 -5.05 -7.56
CA MET A 9 8.12 -4.47 -6.35
C MET A 9 9.15 -3.42 -6.72
N LEU A 10 8.93 -2.18 -6.29
CA LEU A 10 9.86 -1.07 -6.50
C LEU A 10 10.71 -0.88 -5.25
N MET A 11 12.02 -1.12 -5.35
CA MET A 11 12.98 -0.96 -4.27
C MET A 11 14.03 0.11 -4.61
N GLY A 12 14.54 0.79 -3.59
CA GLY A 12 15.54 1.85 -3.76
C GLY A 12 15.54 2.85 -2.60
N LYS A 13 16.59 3.66 -2.52
CA LYS A 13 16.77 4.67 -1.46
C LYS A 13 15.58 5.65 -1.36
N PRO A 14 15.36 6.32 -0.22
CA PRO A 14 14.40 7.42 -0.13
C PRO A 14 14.69 8.49 -1.19
N GLY A 15 13.65 9.13 -1.73
CA GLY A 15 13.78 10.20 -2.73
C GLY A 15 14.04 9.74 -4.17
N THR A 16 14.16 8.44 -4.47
CA THR A 16 14.40 7.95 -5.85
C THR A 16 13.16 7.92 -6.75
N GLY A 17 12.02 8.45 -6.30
CA GLY A 17 10.80 8.56 -7.12
C GLY A 17 9.94 7.29 -7.22
N LYS A 18 10.14 6.28 -6.37
CA LYS A 18 9.39 5.01 -6.40
C LYS A 18 7.87 5.20 -6.37
N THR A 19 7.36 5.94 -5.37
CA THR A 19 5.93 6.24 -5.23
C THR A 19 5.41 7.03 -6.43
N SER A 20 6.17 8.01 -6.91
CA SER A 20 5.79 8.80 -8.09
C SER A 20 5.69 7.93 -9.35
N LEU A 21 6.66 7.06 -9.58
CA LEU A 21 6.63 6.10 -10.69
C LEU A 21 5.44 5.14 -10.56
N ALA A 22 5.20 4.60 -9.36
CA ALA A 22 4.08 3.70 -9.11
C ALA A 22 2.72 4.38 -9.36
N LEU A 23 2.55 5.63 -8.93
CA LEU A 23 1.35 6.42 -9.20
C LEU A 23 1.17 6.72 -10.70
N ALA A 24 2.25 7.00 -11.42
CA ALA A 24 2.21 7.19 -12.88
C ALA A 24 1.79 5.89 -13.60
N MET A 25 2.30 4.73 -13.16
CA MET A 25 1.87 3.42 -13.67
C MET A 25 0.39 3.16 -13.37
N LEU A 26 -0.06 3.49 -12.16
CA LEU A 26 -1.44 3.34 -11.72
C LEU A 26 -2.39 4.19 -12.57
N ASP A 27 -2.05 5.46 -12.82
CA ASP A 27 -2.81 6.36 -13.71
C ASP A 27 -2.87 5.84 -15.16
N ALA A 28 -1.76 5.32 -15.69
CA ALA A 28 -1.72 4.72 -17.02
C ALA A 28 -2.63 3.49 -17.15
N VAL A 29 -2.77 2.70 -16.07
CA VAL A 29 -3.70 1.56 -16.00
C VAL A 29 -5.14 2.05 -15.85
N HIS A 30 -5.38 3.06 -15.00
CA HIS A 30 -6.70 3.65 -14.81
C HIS A 30 -7.30 4.16 -16.13
N LYS A 31 -6.49 4.83 -16.95
CA LYS A 31 -6.85 5.31 -18.31
C LYS A 31 -7.24 4.20 -19.28
N LYS A 32 -6.98 2.93 -18.94
CA LYS A 32 -7.41 1.75 -19.70
C LYS A 32 -8.68 1.10 -19.12
N ASN A 33 -9.51 1.88 -18.41
CA ASN A 33 -10.76 1.45 -17.77
C ASN A 33 -10.57 0.32 -16.75
N LYS A 34 -9.43 0.31 -16.05
CA LYS A 34 -9.16 -0.58 -14.93
C LYS A 34 -9.36 0.16 -13.62
N THR A 35 -9.93 -0.53 -12.64
CA THR A 35 -10.09 0.00 -11.28
C THR A 35 -8.74 -0.03 -10.58
N THR A 36 -8.37 1.08 -9.98
CA THR A 36 -7.06 1.23 -9.33
C THR A 36 -7.22 1.78 -7.93
N MET A 37 -6.39 1.31 -7.00
CA MET A 37 -6.42 1.79 -5.62
C MET A 37 -5.01 2.05 -5.10
N PHE A 38 -4.81 3.19 -4.45
CA PHE A 38 -3.61 3.50 -3.69
C PHE A 38 -3.90 3.37 -2.20
N VAL A 39 -3.03 2.67 -1.48
CA VAL A 39 -3.12 2.50 -0.03
C VAL A 39 -1.75 2.71 0.58
N SER A 40 -1.65 3.70 1.47
CA SER A 40 -0.55 3.77 2.43
C SER A 40 -0.72 2.64 3.45
N THR A 41 0.26 1.75 3.53
CA THR A 41 0.24 0.62 4.47
C THR A 41 0.20 1.11 5.92
N MET A 42 0.93 2.20 6.22
CA MET A 42 0.96 2.82 7.54
C MET A 42 -0.40 3.37 7.96
N ALA A 43 -1.06 4.14 7.09
CA ALA A 43 -2.40 4.66 7.39
C ALA A 43 -3.42 3.54 7.60
N PHE A 44 -3.33 2.48 6.81
CA PHE A 44 -4.20 1.31 6.95
C PHE A 44 -3.91 0.51 8.24
N SER A 45 -2.64 0.34 8.60
CA SER A 45 -2.19 -0.28 9.86
C SER A 45 -2.74 0.47 11.08
N LEU A 46 -2.69 1.81 11.07
CA LEU A 46 -3.29 2.63 12.12
C LEU A 46 -4.81 2.45 12.21
N LEU A 47 -5.50 2.39 11.07
CA LEU A 47 -6.94 2.15 11.02
C LEU A 47 -7.30 0.76 11.56
N LEU A 48 -6.51 -0.27 11.22
CA LEU A 48 -6.65 -1.63 11.76
C LEU A 48 -6.50 -1.64 13.28
N LYS A 49 -5.46 -1.00 13.83
CA LYS A 49 -5.26 -0.89 15.28
C LYS A 49 -6.43 -0.20 15.97
N LYS A 50 -6.93 0.90 15.39
CA LYS A 50 -8.09 1.63 15.92
C LYS A 50 -9.36 0.77 15.95
N SER A 51 -9.53 -0.12 14.96
CA SER A 51 -10.72 -0.97 14.83
C SER A 51 -10.96 -1.95 15.99
N PHE A 52 -9.95 -2.24 16.81
CA PHE A 52 -10.10 -3.13 17.96
C PHE A 52 -11.03 -2.57 19.04
N ASN A 53 -11.08 -1.24 19.18
CA ASN A 53 -11.87 -0.58 20.23
C ASN A 53 -12.98 0.32 19.67
N ASP A 54 -13.04 0.52 18.35
CA ASP A 54 -13.98 1.43 17.69
C ASP A 54 -14.76 0.72 16.57
N LYS A 55 -16.08 0.58 16.76
CA LYS A 55 -17.00 -0.06 15.79
C LYS A 55 -17.05 0.67 14.44
N ASN A 56 -16.93 2.00 14.43
CA ASN A 56 -16.89 2.76 13.17
C ASN A 56 -15.59 2.48 12.43
N ALA A 57 -14.46 2.44 13.15
CA ALA A 57 -13.18 2.07 12.55
C ALA A 57 -13.21 0.64 11.99
N LYS A 58 -13.87 -0.31 12.68
CA LYS A 58 -14.09 -1.67 12.16
C LYS A 58 -14.86 -1.69 10.85
N PHE A 59 -15.97 -0.96 10.75
CA PHE A 59 -16.70 -0.83 9.49
C PHE A 59 -15.84 -0.24 8.37
N GLN A 60 -15.01 0.76 8.69
CA GLN A 60 -14.11 1.36 7.70
C GLN A 60 -13.01 0.41 7.24
N VAL A 61 -12.44 -0.40 8.15
CA VAL A 61 -11.52 -1.49 7.79
C VAL A 61 -12.17 -2.46 6.81
N GLU A 62 -13.39 -2.90 7.10
CA GLU A 62 -14.12 -3.86 6.25
C GLU A 62 -14.39 -3.26 4.86
N LYS A 63 -14.81 -2.00 4.81
CA LYS A 63 -15.03 -1.26 3.56
C LYS A 63 -13.76 -1.12 2.73
N VAL A 64 -12.66 -0.68 3.35
CA VAL A 64 -11.37 -0.47 2.67
C VAL A 64 -10.78 -1.80 2.21
N SER A 65 -10.77 -2.83 3.07
CA SER A 65 -10.30 -4.18 2.71
C SER A 65 -11.09 -4.77 1.55
N SER A 66 -12.40 -4.54 1.53
CA SER A 66 -13.27 -4.98 0.45
C SER A 66 -12.97 -4.27 -0.88
N ALA A 67 -12.65 -2.97 -0.84
CA ALA A 67 -12.23 -2.22 -2.02
C ALA A 67 -10.86 -2.68 -2.52
N MET A 68 -9.90 -2.91 -1.62
CA MET A 68 -8.56 -3.43 -1.96
C MET A 68 -8.63 -4.76 -2.70
N LYS A 69 -9.52 -5.68 -2.28
CA LYS A 69 -9.71 -6.98 -2.92
C LYS A 69 -10.40 -6.92 -4.30
N ARG A 70 -11.10 -5.83 -4.62
CA ARG A 70 -11.87 -5.67 -5.86
C ARG A 70 -11.15 -4.84 -6.92
N ALA A 71 -10.13 -4.06 -6.55
CA ALA A 71 -9.37 -3.28 -7.50
C ALA A 71 -8.60 -4.20 -8.47
N ASP A 72 -8.61 -3.86 -9.77
CA ASP A 72 -7.80 -4.56 -10.77
C ASP A 72 -6.30 -4.41 -10.48
N VAL A 73 -5.88 -3.21 -10.02
CA VAL A 73 -4.51 -2.94 -9.59
C VAL A 73 -4.51 -2.18 -8.25
N LEU A 74 -3.79 -2.74 -7.28
CA LEU A 74 -3.61 -2.17 -5.95
C LEU A 74 -2.14 -1.78 -5.76
N LEU A 75 -1.91 -0.50 -5.48
CA LEU A 75 -0.62 0.02 -5.05
C LEU A 75 -0.59 0.09 -3.52
N LEU A 76 0.33 -0.66 -2.91
CA LEU A 76 0.66 -0.61 -1.49
C LEU A 76 1.99 0.13 -1.31
N ASP A 77 1.96 1.26 -0.62
CA ASP A 77 3.12 2.13 -0.43
C ASP A 77 3.60 2.13 1.04
N ASP A 78 4.90 2.37 1.23
CA ASP A 78 5.58 2.47 2.54
C ASP A 78 5.69 1.21 3.41
N PHE A 79 6.09 0.07 2.84
CA PHE A 79 6.47 -1.10 3.65
C PHE A 79 7.73 -0.91 4.52
N GLY A 80 8.47 0.20 4.36
CA GLY A 80 9.81 0.37 4.92
C GLY A 80 9.91 1.28 6.16
N THR A 81 8.85 1.99 6.55
CA THR A 81 8.91 2.95 7.65
C THR A 81 8.56 2.34 9.02
N GLU A 82 7.90 1.18 9.05
CA GLU A 82 7.45 0.55 10.31
C GLU A 82 8.46 -0.44 10.92
N GLY A 83 9.42 -0.96 10.15
CA GLY A 83 10.40 -1.96 10.62
C GLY A 83 11.78 -1.41 11.01
N GLY A 84 12.11 -0.18 10.63
CA GLY A 84 13.49 0.34 10.67
C GLY A 84 13.90 1.11 11.92
N MET A 85 12.99 1.37 12.88
CA MET A 85 13.27 2.27 14.02
C MET A 85 13.59 1.53 15.35
N ASN A 86 13.72 0.19 15.34
CA ASN A 86 14.04 -0.62 16.53
C ASN A 86 15.25 -1.55 16.31
N SER A 87 16.28 -1.11 15.60
CA SER A 87 17.58 -1.82 15.59
C SER A 87 18.74 -0.83 15.60
N SER A 88 18.75 0.07 16.60
CA SER A 88 20.04 0.54 17.08
C SER A 88 20.73 -0.67 17.72
N PRO A 89 21.94 -1.07 17.29
CA PRO A 89 22.72 -2.02 18.05
C PRO A 89 23.01 -1.37 19.40
N VAL A 90 22.60 -2.02 20.49
CA VAL A 90 23.16 -1.73 21.80
C VAL A 90 24.60 -2.22 21.73
N TYR A 91 25.55 -1.30 21.58
CA TYR A 91 26.94 -1.60 21.90
C TYR A 91 27.04 -1.50 23.43
N ASP A 92 27.05 -2.64 24.10
CA ASP A 92 27.66 -2.77 25.42
C ASP A 92 29.20 -2.74 25.30
#